data_AF-A0A8J1ZZM7-F1
#
_entry.id   AF-A0A8J1ZZM7-F1
#
_cell.length_a   1.000
_cell.length_b   1.000
_cell.length_c   1.000
_cell.angle_alpha   90.00
_cell.angle_beta   90.00
_cell.angle_gamma   90.00
#
_symmetry.space_group_name_H-M   'P 1'
#
loop_
_entity.id
_entity.type
_entity.pdbx_description
1 polymer ?
#
loop_
_entity_poly.entity_id
_entity_poly.type
_entity_poly.pdbx_seq_one_letter_code
_entity_poly.pdbx_strand_id
1 'polypeptide(L)'
;MAAPTGVPDYQQAGIANHAQEMPEWEQYFREGVLSVWKQWTTVRLIIDQEWAGTYSRDKVNQLLTLVLDTMLDRRRAPMTLLVIGKGDLPQSDDVDRLGQLIHVKMNEFCNVQLDDNSEFEIAEKCIDMLDRCRGRDYSLAQKEIAAANQAARAPLGSSCRFQDQTLWEDATGNIAFAPEADTVVQQAGGFWENGEQQDDGDASSDDDMDVDTEPNHQIQSKIAESHQKVSSAPLPVIDEDGFEMVPGRRKR
;
A
#
# COMPACT_ATOMS: atom_id res chain seq x y z
N MET A 1 -56.86 -32.85 37.61
CA MET A 1 -55.61 -33.30 36.97
C MET A 1 -55.16 -32.19 36.04
N ALA A 2 -54.21 -31.36 36.47
CA ALA A 2 -53.65 -30.26 35.69
C ALA A 2 -52.13 -30.34 35.84
N ALA A 3 -51.42 -30.46 34.73
CA ALA A 3 -49.96 -30.56 34.71
C ALA A 3 -49.35 -29.15 34.65
N PRO A 4 -48.37 -28.82 35.53
CA PRO A 4 -47.67 -27.55 35.44
C PRO A 4 -46.60 -27.60 34.34
N THR A 5 -46.81 -26.79 33.30
CA THR A 5 -45.82 -26.46 32.28
C THR A 5 -44.75 -25.54 32.88
N GLY A 6 -43.64 -26.11 33.36
CA GLY A 6 -42.46 -25.37 33.75
C GLY A 6 -41.67 -24.96 32.51
N VAL A 7 -41.59 -23.65 32.26
CA VAL A 7 -40.72 -23.06 31.23
C VAL A 7 -39.28 -23.18 31.76
N PRO A 8 -38.33 -23.80 31.02
CA PRO A 8 -36.95 -23.84 31.43
C PRO A 8 -36.40 -22.41 31.42
N ASP A 9 -35.97 -21.98 32.60
CA ASP A 9 -35.27 -20.73 32.84
C ASP A 9 -33.94 -20.81 32.07
N TYR A 10 -33.89 -20.16 30.90
CA TYR A 10 -32.64 -19.97 30.17
C TYR A 10 -31.80 -19.00 30.97
N GLN A 11 -31.05 -19.53 31.94
CA GLN A 11 -29.96 -18.84 32.58
C GLN A 11 -29.13 -18.18 31.49
N GLN A 12 -29.15 -16.85 31.48
CA GLN A 12 -28.21 -16.00 30.77
C GLN A 12 -26.82 -16.48 31.15
N ALA A 13 -26.27 -17.37 30.32
CA ALA A 13 -24.86 -17.67 30.29
C ALA A 13 -24.19 -16.32 30.07
N GLY A 14 -23.65 -15.77 31.15
CA GLY A 14 -22.88 -14.54 31.10
C GLY A 14 -21.86 -14.71 30.00
N ILE A 15 -22.05 -13.96 28.92
CA ILE A 15 -21.00 -13.66 27.96
C ILE A 15 -20.02 -12.84 28.79
N ALA A 16 -19.18 -13.55 29.56
CA ALA A 16 -17.99 -12.99 30.13
C ALA A 16 -17.23 -12.52 28.91
N ASN A 17 -17.32 -11.21 28.64
CA ASN A 17 -16.45 -10.49 27.73
C ASN A 17 -15.05 -10.75 28.25
N HIS A 18 -14.45 -11.87 27.86
CA HIS A 18 -13.02 -12.04 27.76
C HIS A 18 -12.60 -11.03 26.69
N ALA A 19 -12.57 -9.76 27.09
CA ALA A 19 -11.69 -8.79 26.51
C ALA A 19 -10.30 -9.39 26.72
N GLN A 20 -9.86 -10.18 25.74
CA GLN A 20 -8.51 -10.67 25.69
C GLN A 20 -7.67 -9.40 25.68
N GLU A 21 -7.00 -9.15 26.81
CA GLU A 21 -6.01 -8.09 26.89
C GLU A 21 -5.00 -8.35 25.78
N MET A 22 -5.02 -7.47 24.79
CA MET A 22 -4.13 -7.53 23.65
C MET A 22 -2.69 -7.41 24.20
N PRO A 23 -1.76 -8.28 23.79
CA PRO A 23 -0.38 -8.19 24.27
C PRO A 23 0.21 -6.80 24.01
N GLU A 24 0.99 -6.28 24.95
CA GLU A 24 1.61 -4.94 24.85
C GLU A 24 2.41 -4.77 23.54
N TRP A 25 3.15 -5.79 23.12
CA TRP A 25 3.92 -5.75 21.88
C TRP A 25 3.04 -5.58 20.63
N GLU A 26 1.81 -6.09 20.67
CA GLU A 26 0.87 -6.01 19.55
C GLU A 26 0.35 -4.58 19.39
N GLN A 27 0.17 -3.85 20.50
CA GLN A 27 -0.19 -2.44 20.45
C GLN A 27 0.90 -1.60 19.79
N TYR A 28 2.15 -1.69 20.25
CA TYR A 28 3.27 -0.95 19.65
C TYR A 28 3.49 -1.30 18.19
N PHE A 29 3.32 -2.57 17.83
CA PHE A 29 3.39 -3.02 16.45
C PHE A 29 2.28 -2.38 15.58
N ARG A 30 1.02 -2.43 16.02
CA ARG A 30 -0.11 -1.82 15.28
C ARG A 30 0.09 -0.31 15.09
N GLU A 31 0.52 0.40 16.13
CA GLU A 31 0.79 1.84 16.07
C GLU A 31 1.98 2.16 15.14
N GLY A 32 3.02 1.33 15.16
CA GLY A 32 4.18 1.46 14.28
C GLY A 32 3.82 1.24 12.80
N VAL A 33 3.08 0.16 12.49
CA VAL A 33 2.62 -0.13 11.12
C VAL A 33 1.70 0.97 10.61
N LEU A 34 0.77 1.47 11.44
CA LEU A 34 -0.08 2.62 11.09
C LEU A 34 0.77 3.86 10.75
N SER A 35 1.87 4.07 11.47
CA SER A 35 2.77 5.21 11.25
C SER A 35 3.56 5.07 9.96
N VAL A 36 4.02 3.86 9.61
CA VAL A 36 4.64 3.55 8.31
C VAL A 36 3.64 3.78 7.18
N TRP A 37 2.41 3.29 7.35
CA TRP A 37 1.35 3.43 6.35
C TRP A 37 0.99 4.89 6.05
N LYS A 38 0.93 5.73 7.08
CA LYS A 38 0.69 7.18 6.95
C LYS A 38 1.83 7.93 6.23
N GLN A 39 3.06 7.42 6.33
CA GLN A 39 4.22 8.03 5.68
C GLN A 39 4.36 7.61 4.21
N TRP A 40 3.76 6.49 3.81
CA TRP A 40 3.85 6.00 2.44
C TRP A 40 3.19 6.97 1.46
N THR A 41 3.99 7.52 0.55
CA THR A 41 3.58 8.56 -0.40
C THR A 41 2.37 8.13 -1.25
N THR A 42 2.33 6.89 -1.72
CA THR A 42 1.23 6.38 -2.54
C THR A 42 -0.09 6.41 -1.80
N VAL A 43 -0.12 5.96 -0.54
CA VAL A 43 -1.33 6.01 0.30
C VAL A 43 -1.78 7.45 0.53
N ARG A 44 -0.84 8.38 0.77
CA ARG A 44 -1.17 9.80 0.92
C ARG A 44 -1.80 10.37 -0.35
N LEU A 45 -1.23 10.08 -1.52
CA LEU A 45 -1.79 10.51 -2.80
C LEU A 45 -3.18 9.94 -3.06
N ILE A 46 -3.40 8.66 -2.75
CA ILE A 46 -4.72 8.00 -2.88
C ILE A 46 -5.78 8.73 -2.06
N ILE A 47 -5.44 9.12 -0.82
CA ILE A 47 -6.35 9.82 0.08
C ILE A 47 -6.56 11.27 -0.37
N ASP A 48 -5.47 12.00 -0.64
CA ASP A 48 -5.49 13.44 -0.90
C ASP A 48 -6.13 13.76 -2.26
N GLN A 49 -5.95 12.89 -3.26
CA GLN A 49 -6.49 13.06 -4.60
C GLN A 49 -7.72 12.18 -4.88
N GLU A 50 -8.23 11.47 -3.86
CA GLU A 50 -9.39 10.59 -3.96
C GLU A 50 -9.30 9.62 -5.16
N TRP A 51 -8.12 9.04 -5.44
CA TRP A 51 -7.94 8.11 -6.56
C TRP A 51 -8.88 6.89 -6.51
N ALA A 52 -9.30 6.52 -5.30
CA ALA A 52 -10.22 5.43 -5.03
C ALA A 52 -11.70 5.86 -4.90
N GLY A 53 -12.01 7.13 -5.18
CA GLY A 53 -13.31 7.78 -5.00
C GLY A 53 -13.53 8.35 -3.59
N THR A 54 -14.78 8.72 -3.28
CA THR A 54 -15.19 9.35 -2.00
C THR A 54 -14.83 8.52 -0.77
N TYR A 55 -14.74 7.19 -0.93
CA TYR A 55 -14.40 6.23 0.13
C TYR A 55 -12.91 5.86 0.15
N SER A 56 -12.03 6.71 -0.38
CA SER A 56 -10.59 6.44 -0.45
C SER A 56 -9.99 6.12 0.90
N ARG A 57 -10.33 6.89 1.94
CA ARG A 57 -9.89 6.65 3.32
C ARG A 57 -10.35 5.32 3.87
N ASP A 58 -11.62 4.97 3.66
CA ASP A 58 -12.18 3.73 4.19
C ASP A 58 -11.56 2.51 3.52
N LYS A 59 -11.34 2.57 2.20
CA LYS A 59 -10.65 1.52 1.43
C LYS A 59 -9.20 1.32 1.88
N VAL A 60 -8.46 2.42 2.10
CA VAL A 60 -7.10 2.36 2.65
C VAL A 60 -7.10 1.77 4.07
N ASN A 61 -8.06 2.13 4.91
CA ASN A 61 -8.19 1.55 6.26
C ASN A 61 -8.56 0.07 6.22
N GLN A 62 -9.41 -0.35 5.28
CA GLN A 62 -9.73 -1.76 5.04
C GLN A 62 -8.49 -2.54 4.59
N LEU A 63 -7.69 -1.97 3.69
CA LEU A 63 -6.41 -2.56 3.28
C LEU A 63 -5.45 -2.71 4.46
N LEU A 64 -5.28 -1.66 5.27
CA LEU A 64 -4.45 -1.70 6.46
C LEU A 64 -4.91 -2.78 7.46
N THR A 65 -6.22 -2.89 7.67
CA THR A 65 -6.80 -3.92 8.55
C THR A 65 -6.49 -5.32 8.02
N LEU A 66 -6.67 -5.55 6.71
CA LEU A 66 -6.34 -6.82 6.06
C LEU A 66 -4.86 -7.18 6.20
N VAL A 67 -3.95 -6.20 6.05
CA VAL A 67 -2.51 -6.39 6.23
C VAL A 67 -2.19 -6.77 7.69
N LEU A 68 -2.73 -6.03 8.66
CA LEU A 68 -2.53 -6.32 10.07
C LEU A 68 -3.07 -7.71 10.46
N ASP A 69 -4.26 -8.06 10.00
CA ASP A 69 -4.86 -9.36 10.27
C ASP A 69 -4.04 -10.50 9.64
N THR A 70 -3.53 -10.29 8.43
CA THR A 70 -2.65 -11.25 7.74
C THR A 70 -1.35 -11.50 8.51
N MET A 71 -0.78 -10.45 9.11
CA MET A 71 0.47 -10.54 9.88
C MET A 71 0.27 -11.08 11.30
N LEU A 72 -0.87 -10.76 11.92
CA LEU A 72 -1.19 -11.13 13.30
C LEU A 72 -1.91 -12.48 13.42
N ASP A 73 -2.31 -13.09 12.30
CA ASP A 73 -2.92 -14.42 12.28
C ASP A 73 -1.99 -15.46 12.92
N ARG A 74 -2.25 -15.77 14.19
CA ARG A 74 -1.51 -16.72 15.03
C ARG A 74 -1.61 -18.16 14.54
N ARG A 75 -2.54 -18.44 13.61
CA ARG A 75 -2.68 -19.78 13.00
C ARG A 75 -1.64 -20.03 11.92
N ARG A 76 -1.00 -18.99 11.41
CA ARG A 76 0.21 -19.16 10.60
C ARG A 76 1.30 -19.69 11.53
N ALA A 77 1.91 -20.81 11.14
CA ALA A 77 3.11 -21.30 11.81
C ALA A 77 4.09 -20.12 11.94
N PRO A 78 4.81 -19.98 13.08
CA PRO A 78 5.77 -18.91 13.23
C PRO A 78 6.71 -18.93 12.02
N MET A 79 6.63 -17.87 11.22
CA MET A 79 7.39 -17.68 9.98
C MET A 79 8.90 -17.87 10.16
N THR A 80 9.39 -17.82 11.39
CA THR A 80 10.80 -17.67 11.71
C THR A 80 11.47 -18.89 12.34
N LEU A 81 10.98 -20.14 12.19
CA LEU A 81 11.61 -21.24 12.94
C LEU A 81 11.81 -22.61 12.28
N LEU A 82 11.95 -22.72 10.96
CA LEU A 82 12.37 -24.00 10.36
C LEU A 82 13.23 -23.89 9.09
N VAL A 83 14.40 -23.24 9.12
CA VAL A 83 15.51 -23.64 8.20
C VAL A 83 16.88 -23.41 8.85
N ILE A 84 17.26 -24.25 9.83
CA ILE A 84 18.68 -24.55 10.07
C ILE A 84 19.05 -25.64 9.05
N GLY A 85 19.28 -25.25 7.80
CA GLY A 85 19.45 -26.22 6.73
C GLY A 85 19.85 -25.60 5.39
N LYS A 86 21.07 -25.05 5.33
CA LYS A 86 21.82 -24.73 4.10
C LYS A 86 21.05 -24.01 2.98
N GLY A 87 21.26 -22.70 2.88
CA GLY A 87 21.70 -22.13 1.60
C GLY A 87 20.92 -20.95 1.05
N ASP A 88 19.60 -20.93 1.17
CA ASP A 88 18.76 -19.91 0.51
C ASP A 88 17.80 -19.27 1.54
N LEU A 89 17.75 -17.94 1.51
CA LEU A 89 17.28 -17.04 2.56
C LEU A 89 15.74 -17.12 2.76
N PRO A 90 15.23 -17.72 3.85
CA PRO A 90 13.79 -17.90 4.08
C PRO A 90 13.04 -16.61 4.45
N GLN A 91 13.74 -15.49 4.65
CA GLN A 91 13.12 -14.21 4.99
C GLN A 91 12.48 -13.51 3.77
N SER A 92 12.88 -13.89 2.54
CA SER A 92 12.34 -13.32 1.30
C SER A 92 10.85 -13.67 1.13
N ASP A 93 10.47 -14.92 1.41
CA ASP A 93 9.16 -15.45 1.04
C ASP A 93 7.98 -14.70 1.71
N ASP A 94 8.13 -14.28 2.96
CA ASP A 94 7.06 -13.58 3.68
C ASP A 94 6.94 -12.11 3.25
N VAL A 95 8.07 -11.47 2.96
CA VAL A 95 8.11 -10.11 2.40
C VAL A 95 7.48 -10.13 1.01
N ASP A 96 7.85 -11.08 0.16
CA ASP A 96 7.32 -11.25 -1.18
C ASP A 96 5.81 -11.50 -1.15
N ARG A 97 5.35 -12.38 -0.25
CA ARG A 97 3.92 -12.69 -0.09
C ARG A 97 3.13 -11.49 0.40
N LEU A 98 3.65 -10.75 1.38
CA LEU A 98 2.97 -9.57 1.91
C LEU A 98 2.98 -8.41 0.90
N GLY A 99 4.10 -8.20 0.20
CA GLY A 99 4.21 -7.22 -0.89
C GLY A 99 3.21 -7.51 -2.01
N GLN A 100 3.13 -8.77 -2.47
CA GLN A 100 2.14 -9.19 -3.47
C GLN A 100 0.70 -9.01 -2.98
N LEU A 101 0.40 -9.29 -1.70
CA LEU A 101 -0.93 -9.03 -1.13
C LEU A 101 -1.27 -7.54 -1.19
N ILE A 102 -0.34 -6.68 -0.78
CA ILE A 102 -0.50 -5.23 -0.83
C ILE A 102 -0.71 -4.77 -2.27
N HIS A 103 0.10 -5.24 -3.22
CA HIS A 103 -0.01 -4.92 -4.64
C HIS A 103 -1.39 -5.25 -5.21
N VAL A 104 -1.83 -6.51 -5.05
CA VAL A 104 -3.11 -7.00 -5.58
C VAL A 104 -4.27 -6.22 -4.96
N LYS A 105 -4.24 -6.00 -3.64
CA LYS A 105 -5.34 -5.33 -2.93
C LYS A 105 -5.35 -3.82 -3.12
N MET A 106 -4.21 -3.20 -3.36
CA MET A 106 -4.15 -1.80 -3.75
C MET A 106 -4.81 -1.58 -5.12
N ASN A 107 -4.55 -2.48 -6.08
CA ASN A 107 -5.21 -2.45 -7.38
C ASN A 107 -6.72 -2.74 -7.25
N GLU A 108 -7.13 -3.74 -6.45
CA GLU A 108 -8.55 -4.09 -6.25
C GLU A 108 -9.37 -3.01 -5.55
N PHE A 109 -8.84 -2.42 -4.47
CA PHE A 109 -9.60 -1.43 -3.70
C PHE A 109 -9.48 -0.02 -4.27
N CYS A 110 -8.28 0.35 -4.71
CA CYS A 110 -7.96 1.73 -5.10
C CYS A 110 -7.80 1.94 -6.60
N ASN A 111 -7.81 0.89 -7.43
CA ASN A 111 -7.51 0.94 -8.86
C ASN A 111 -6.14 1.60 -9.16
N VAL A 112 -5.15 1.36 -8.29
CA VAL A 112 -3.79 1.88 -8.42
C VAL A 112 -2.83 0.75 -8.73
N GLN A 113 -2.08 0.91 -9.83
CA GLN A 113 -0.94 0.06 -10.14
C GLN A 113 0.32 0.65 -9.51
N LEU A 114 1.09 -0.21 -8.84
CA LEU A 114 2.36 0.15 -8.22
C LEU A 114 3.49 -0.37 -9.11
N ASP A 115 4.31 0.54 -9.64
CA ASP A 115 5.42 0.21 -10.54
C ASP A 115 6.80 0.43 -9.90
N ASP A 116 6.84 1.01 -8.69
CA ASP A 116 8.06 1.38 -7.98
C ASP A 116 8.53 0.33 -6.97
N ASN A 117 7.81 -0.79 -6.85
CA ASN A 117 8.02 -1.82 -5.83
C ASN A 117 7.94 -1.29 -4.38
N SER A 118 7.32 -0.12 -4.16
CA SER A 118 7.22 0.47 -2.82
C SER A 118 6.44 -0.42 -1.85
N GLU A 119 5.52 -1.25 -2.34
CA GLU A 119 4.81 -2.26 -1.56
C GLU A 119 5.74 -3.28 -0.89
N PHE A 120 6.85 -3.64 -1.53
CA PHE A 120 7.82 -4.59 -0.98
C PHE A 120 8.67 -3.94 0.11
N GLU A 121 9.05 -2.67 -0.06
CA GLU A 121 9.74 -1.90 1.00
C GLU A 121 8.86 -1.72 2.24
N ILE A 122 7.56 -1.46 2.03
CA ILE A 122 6.60 -1.38 3.14
C ILE A 122 6.41 -2.75 3.80
N ALA A 123 6.30 -3.82 3.01
CA ALA A 123 6.21 -5.18 3.54
C ALA A 123 7.44 -5.57 4.38
N GLU A 124 8.64 -5.29 3.89
CA GLU A 124 9.90 -5.54 4.59
C GLU A 124 9.93 -4.80 5.94
N LYS A 125 9.61 -3.51 5.95
CA LYS A 125 9.55 -2.71 7.19
C LYS A 125 8.53 -3.25 8.19
N CYS A 126 7.36 -3.68 7.72
CA CYS A 126 6.33 -4.25 8.57
C CYS A 126 6.79 -5.58 9.20
N ILE A 127 7.43 -6.46 8.43
CA ILE A 127 7.94 -7.76 8.92
C ILE A 127 9.10 -7.55 9.91
N ASP A 128 10.08 -6.69 9.60
CA ASP A 128 11.18 -6.35 10.53
C ASP A 128 10.62 -5.79 11.86
N MET A 129 9.60 -4.93 11.78
CA MET A 129 8.95 -4.39 12.96
C MET A 129 8.22 -5.46 13.77
N LEU A 130 7.54 -6.42 13.12
CA LEU A 130 6.86 -7.52 13.80
C LEU A 130 7.86 -8.40 14.56
N ASP A 131 8.97 -8.76 13.93
CA ASP A 131 10.01 -9.61 14.51
C ASP A 131 10.68 -8.94 15.72
N ARG A 132 10.98 -7.64 15.62
CA ARG A 132 11.53 -6.86 16.75
C ARG A 132 10.54 -6.70 17.90
N CYS A 133 9.29 -6.38 17.61
CA CYS A 133 8.24 -6.26 18.64
C CYS A 133 8.03 -7.59 19.37
N ARG A 134 8.07 -8.73 18.67
CA ARG A 134 8.03 -10.07 19.28
C ARG A 134 9.26 -10.33 20.15
N GLY A 135 10.43 -9.81 19.76
CA GLY A 135 11.66 -9.79 20.54
C GLY A 135 11.66 -8.80 21.73
N ARG A 136 10.55 -8.07 21.96
CA ARG A 136 10.41 -6.98 22.96
C ARG A 136 11.33 -5.78 22.71
N ASP A 137 11.74 -5.57 21.47
CA ASP A 137 12.42 -4.35 21.03
C ASP A 137 11.42 -3.44 20.29
N TYR A 138 11.05 -2.34 20.92
CA TYR A 138 10.08 -1.36 20.40
C TYR A 138 10.75 -0.14 19.75
N SER A 139 12.08 -0.13 19.65
CA SER A 139 12.83 1.04 19.19
C SER A 139 12.46 1.47 17.77
N LEU A 140 12.26 0.49 16.87
CA LEU A 140 11.87 0.76 15.48
C LEU A 140 10.47 1.36 15.39
N ALA A 141 9.48 0.76 16.07
CA ALA A 141 8.12 1.27 16.09
C ALA A 141 8.05 2.70 16.66
N GLN A 142 8.75 2.96 17.77
CA GLN A 142 8.80 4.30 18.37
C GLN A 142 9.46 5.34 17.46
N LYS A 143 10.53 4.95 16.76
CA LYS A 143 11.19 5.81 15.76
C LYS A 143 10.21 6.19 14.64
N GLU A 144 9.47 5.23 14.11
CA GLU A 144 8.49 5.47 13.05
C GLU A 144 7.30 6.32 13.51
N ILE A 145 6.80 6.09 14.74
CA ILE A 145 5.77 6.93 15.35
C ILE A 145 6.26 8.37 15.52
N ALA A 146 7.50 8.56 15.98
CA ALA A 146 8.10 9.88 16.11
C ALA A 146 8.29 10.57 14.75
N ALA A 147 8.74 9.83 13.73
CA ALA A 147 8.89 10.33 12.37
C ALA A 147 7.55 10.75 11.76
N ALA A 148 6.50 9.92 11.91
CA ALA A 148 5.15 10.26 11.46
C ALA A 148 4.60 11.52 12.16
N ASN A 149 4.82 11.65 13.47
CA ASN A 149 4.41 12.84 14.22
C ASN A 149 5.18 14.11 13.81
N GLN A 150 6.45 13.97 13.41
CA GLN A 150 7.22 15.08 12.86
C GLN A 150 6.72 15.46 11.46
N ALA A 151 6.46 14.48 10.60
CA ALA A 151 5.92 14.70 9.26
C ALA A 151 4.53 15.37 9.29
N ALA A 152 3.68 14.99 10.25
CA ALA A 152 2.36 15.62 10.44
C ALA A 152 2.45 17.09 10.89
N ARG A 153 3.56 17.50 11.51
CA ARG A 153 3.81 18.89 11.92
C ARG A 153 4.42 19.74 10.81
N ALA A 154 5.04 19.12 9.81
CA ALA A 154 5.61 19.84 8.70
C ALA A 154 4.47 20.38 7.81
N PRO A 155 4.37 21.71 7.59
CA PRO A 155 3.35 22.26 6.70
C PRO A 155 3.59 21.73 5.28
N LEU A 156 2.66 20.89 4.82
CA LEU A 156 2.59 20.29 3.47
C LEU A 156 2.80 21.31 2.33
N GLY A 157 2.48 22.58 2.55
CA GLY A 157 2.59 23.65 1.56
C GLY A 157 3.90 24.46 1.57
N SER A 158 4.82 24.25 2.51
CA SER A 158 6.02 25.10 2.60
C SER A 158 7.22 24.59 1.79
N SER A 159 7.33 23.29 1.56
CA SER A 159 8.53 22.71 0.91
C SER A 159 8.32 22.37 -0.57
N CYS A 160 7.07 22.29 -1.03
CA CYS A 160 6.70 22.04 -2.43
C CYS A 160 5.96 23.24 -3.03
N ARG A 161 6.37 24.48 -2.69
CA ARG A 161 6.22 25.54 -3.68
C ARG A 161 7.14 25.14 -4.81
N PHE A 162 6.56 24.53 -5.85
CA PHE A 162 7.14 24.47 -7.18
C PHE A 162 7.61 25.91 -7.46
N GLN A 163 8.89 26.17 -7.24
CA GLN A 163 9.52 27.36 -7.77
C GLN A 163 9.52 27.08 -9.27
N ASP A 164 8.41 27.44 -9.92
CA ASP A 164 8.41 27.76 -11.33
C ASP A 164 9.23 29.05 -11.50
N GLN A 165 10.51 28.99 -11.10
CA GLN A 165 11.55 29.83 -11.66
C GLN A 165 11.93 29.16 -12.97
N THR A 166 10.98 29.14 -13.90
CA THR A 166 11.31 29.18 -15.31
C THR A 166 12.03 30.50 -15.54
N LEU A 167 13.34 30.46 -15.28
CA LEU A 167 14.29 31.50 -15.59
C LEU A 167 14.50 31.43 -17.11
N TRP A 168 13.60 32.03 -17.86
CA TRP A 168 13.85 32.29 -19.27
C TRP A 168 14.91 33.40 -19.31
N GLU A 169 16.16 33.03 -19.55
CA GLU A 169 17.17 34.02 -19.95
C GLU A 169 16.71 34.61 -21.28
N ASP A 170 16.41 35.91 -21.28
CA ASP A 170 16.25 36.62 -22.53
C ASP A 170 17.59 36.62 -23.29
N ALA A 171 17.54 36.77 -24.62
CA ALA A 171 18.73 36.78 -25.48
C ALA A 171 19.71 37.95 -25.17
N THR A 172 19.41 38.79 -24.18
CA THR A 172 20.22 39.90 -23.71
C THR A 172 20.96 39.61 -22.39
N GLY A 173 20.79 38.42 -21.80
CA GLY A 173 21.48 38.04 -20.57
C GLY A 173 21.09 38.88 -19.37
N ASN A 174 19.88 39.44 -19.37
CA ASN A 174 19.40 40.33 -18.32
C ASN A 174 18.32 39.63 -17.49
N ILE A 175 18.58 39.42 -16.20
CA ILE A 175 17.61 38.82 -15.26
C ILE A 175 16.58 39.90 -14.89
N ALA A 176 15.52 40.03 -15.69
CA ALA A 176 14.40 40.91 -15.38
C ALA A 176 13.33 40.13 -14.60
N PHE A 177 13.05 40.56 -13.36
CA PHE A 177 11.88 40.09 -12.61
C PHE A 177 10.61 40.61 -13.31
N ALA A 178 9.75 39.68 -13.74
CA ALA A 178 8.44 40.04 -14.26
C ALA A 178 7.67 40.84 -13.19
N PRO A 179 7.14 42.03 -13.50
CA PRO A 179 6.34 42.80 -12.56
C PRO A 179 5.13 41.97 -12.14
N GLU A 180 4.94 41.88 -10.83
CA GLU A 180 3.87 41.13 -10.16
C GLU A 180 2.51 41.55 -10.72
N ALA A 181 1.90 40.66 -11.51
CA ALA A 181 0.51 40.80 -11.90
C ALA A 181 -0.36 40.49 -10.69
N ASP A 182 -0.68 41.54 -9.96
CA ASP A 182 -1.65 41.61 -8.86
C ASP A 182 -2.99 41.04 -9.33
N THR A 183 -3.19 39.73 -9.10
CA THR A 183 -4.39 39.01 -9.54
C THR A 183 -5.30 38.84 -8.34
N VAL A 184 -6.19 39.83 -8.21
CA VAL A 184 -7.40 39.80 -7.38
C VAL A 184 -8.26 38.60 -7.82
N VAL A 185 -8.17 37.48 -7.12
CA VAL A 185 -9.15 36.39 -7.23
C VAL A 185 -10.21 36.62 -6.16
N GLN A 186 -11.26 37.34 -6.57
CA GLN A 186 -12.53 37.41 -5.88
C GLN A 186 -13.16 36.01 -5.78
N GLN A 187 -13.26 35.52 -4.55
CA GLN A 187 -14.48 35.02 -3.94
C GLN A 187 -15.60 34.61 -4.92
N ALA A 188 -15.49 33.40 -5.48
CA ALA A 188 -16.63 32.69 -6.06
C ALA A 188 -17.09 31.64 -5.05
N GLY A 189 -18.15 31.98 -4.31
CA GLY A 189 -18.87 31.03 -3.47
C GLY A 189 -19.55 29.98 -4.33
N GLY A 190 -18.96 28.78 -4.36
CA GLY A 190 -19.57 27.57 -4.89
C GLY A 190 -20.55 26.99 -3.87
N PHE A 191 -21.80 27.39 -4.04
CA PHE A 191 -23.01 26.81 -3.46
C PHE A 191 -23.09 25.32 -3.87
N TRP A 192 -22.73 24.41 -2.95
CA TRP A 192 -22.97 22.97 -3.12
C TRP A 192 -24.40 22.70 -2.66
N GLU A 193 -25.31 22.73 -3.62
CA GLU A 193 -26.70 22.32 -3.48
C GLU A 193 -26.74 20.82 -3.15
N ASN A 194 -27.26 20.50 -1.96
CA ASN A 194 -27.53 19.15 -1.49
C ASN A 194 -28.52 18.45 -2.44
N GLY A 195 -28.00 17.61 -3.33
CA GLY A 195 -28.81 16.64 -4.08
C GLY A 195 -29.09 15.42 -3.21
N GLU A 196 -30.24 15.40 -2.56
CA GLU A 196 -30.82 14.19 -1.96
C GLU A 196 -31.25 13.26 -3.09
N GLN A 197 -30.41 12.28 -3.43
CA GLN A 197 -30.76 11.22 -4.37
C GLN A 197 -31.22 9.99 -3.58
N GLN A 198 -32.53 9.89 -3.41
CA GLN A 198 -33.23 8.64 -3.08
C GLN A 198 -33.07 7.69 -4.27
N ASP A 199 -32.48 6.51 -4.04
CA ASP A 199 -32.58 5.38 -4.95
C ASP A 199 -33.10 4.17 -4.18
N ASP A 200 -34.43 4.03 -4.21
CA ASP A 200 -35.16 2.83 -3.86
C ASP A 200 -35.08 1.86 -5.06
N GLY A 201 -34.02 1.06 -5.09
CA GLY A 201 -33.73 0.10 -6.17
C GLY A 201 -33.85 -1.36 -5.73
N ASP A 202 -35.09 -1.80 -5.54
CA ASP A 202 -35.52 -3.20 -5.49
C ASP A 202 -35.28 -3.90 -6.85
N ALA A 203 -34.51 -4.99 -6.88
CA ALA A 203 -34.66 -6.06 -7.88
C ALA A 203 -33.81 -7.29 -7.51
N SER A 204 -34.51 -8.35 -7.13
CA SER A 204 -34.03 -9.73 -7.13
C SER A 204 -33.53 -10.16 -8.51
N SER A 205 -32.44 -10.94 -8.56
CA SER A 205 -32.30 -11.98 -9.58
C SER A 205 -31.49 -13.14 -9.00
N ASP A 206 -32.22 -14.18 -8.59
CA ASP A 206 -31.71 -15.53 -8.44
C ASP A 206 -31.36 -16.06 -9.83
N ASP A 207 -30.07 -16.13 -10.17
CA ASP A 207 -29.59 -16.84 -11.35
C ASP A 207 -28.46 -17.81 -10.92
N ASP A 208 -28.92 -19.00 -10.50
CA ASP A 208 -28.12 -20.21 -10.42
C ASP A 208 -27.68 -20.63 -11.83
N MET A 209 -26.39 -20.48 -12.13
CA MET A 209 -25.76 -21.07 -13.31
C MET A 209 -24.73 -22.10 -12.85
N ASP A 210 -25.17 -23.36 -12.82
CA ASP A 210 -24.32 -24.54 -12.77
C ASP A 210 -23.40 -24.55 -14.00
N VAL A 211 -22.12 -24.23 -13.81
CA VAL A 211 -21.08 -24.38 -14.83
C VAL A 211 -20.37 -25.71 -14.61
N ASP A 212 -20.79 -26.70 -15.38
CA ASP A 212 -20.08 -27.95 -15.62
C ASP A 212 -18.65 -27.66 -16.11
N THR A 213 -17.68 -27.78 -15.19
CA THR A 213 -16.25 -27.71 -15.51
C THR A 213 -15.69 -29.13 -15.62
N GLU A 214 -15.71 -29.66 -16.84
CA GLU A 214 -15.02 -30.88 -17.24
C GLU A 214 -13.73 -30.54 -18.05
N PRO A 215 -12.81 -31.48 -18.34
CA PRO A 215 -11.51 -31.50 -17.67
C PRO A 215 -10.28 -31.31 -18.60
N ASN A 216 -9.15 -30.98 -17.96
CA ASN A 216 -7.81 -31.50 -18.24
C ASN A 216 -7.25 -31.34 -19.68
N HIS A 217 -6.67 -30.18 -19.98
CA HIS A 217 -5.71 -30.04 -21.08
C HIS A 217 -4.27 -30.15 -20.58
N GLN A 218 -3.71 -31.33 -20.82
CA GLN A 218 -2.30 -31.68 -20.68
C GLN A 218 -1.48 -30.93 -21.74
N ILE A 219 -0.94 -29.75 -21.38
CA ILE A 219 -0.01 -29.01 -22.24
C ILE A 219 1.38 -29.62 -22.07
N GLN A 220 1.77 -30.46 -23.04
CA GLN A 220 3.16 -30.85 -23.25
C GLN A 220 3.91 -29.69 -23.91
N SER A 221 4.61 -28.88 -23.12
CA SER A 221 5.59 -27.92 -23.63
C SER A 221 6.91 -28.64 -23.92
N LYS A 222 7.16 -28.86 -25.22
CA LYS A 222 8.48 -29.16 -25.78
C LYS A 222 9.41 -27.99 -25.49
N ILE A 223 10.38 -28.20 -24.59
CA ILE A 223 11.51 -27.31 -24.39
C ILE A 223 12.43 -27.49 -25.61
N ALA A 224 12.37 -26.55 -26.55
CA ALA A 224 13.35 -26.40 -27.61
C ALA A 224 14.48 -25.51 -27.10
N GLU A 225 15.67 -26.09 -26.96
CA GLU A 225 16.92 -25.40 -26.65
C GLU A 225 17.30 -24.41 -27.76
N SER A 226 16.81 -23.18 -27.67
CA SER A 226 17.35 -22.08 -28.47
C SER A 226 18.63 -21.57 -27.82
N HIS A 227 19.76 -21.95 -28.41
CA HIS A 227 21.08 -21.41 -28.10
C HIS A 227 21.13 -19.93 -28.48
N GLN A 228 20.78 -19.06 -27.54
CA GLN A 228 20.85 -17.62 -27.72
C GLN A 228 22.32 -17.18 -27.64
N LYS A 229 22.90 -16.89 -28.81
CA LYS A 229 24.25 -16.36 -28.97
C LYS A 229 24.32 -14.99 -28.31
N VAL A 230 24.85 -14.96 -27.08
CA VAL A 230 25.08 -13.74 -26.30
C VAL A 230 26.07 -12.87 -27.06
N SER A 231 25.56 -11.88 -27.79
CA SER A 231 26.39 -10.83 -28.36
C SER A 231 26.88 -9.97 -27.21
N SER A 232 28.19 -10.00 -26.95
CA SER A 232 28.85 -9.11 -26.00
C SER A 232 28.50 -7.65 -26.33
N ALA A 233 27.70 -7.01 -25.49
CA ALA A 233 27.45 -5.59 -25.58
C ALA A 233 28.80 -4.84 -25.42
N PRO A 234 29.10 -3.85 -26.27
CA PRO A 234 30.31 -3.04 -26.12
C PRO A 234 30.25 -2.29 -24.79
N LEU A 235 31.36 -2.30 -24.05
CA LEU A 235 31.50 -1.58 -22.79
C LEU A 235 31.30 -0.07 -23.03
N PRO A 236 30.62 0.64 -22.13
CA PRO A 236 30.38 2.07 -22.25
C PRO A 236 31.70 2.84 -22.19
N VAL A 237 31.86 3.80 -23.10
CA VAL A 237 33.01 4.71 -23.14
C VAL A 237 32.68 5.91 -22.25
N ILE A 238 33.43 6.05 -21.15
CA ILE A 238 33.33 7.16 -20.20
C ILE A 238 34.34 8.23 -20.62
N ASP A 239 33.88 9.46 -20.82
CA ASP A 239 34.75 10.60 -21.19
C ASP A 239 35.52 11.14 -19.97
N GLU A 240 36.50 12.03 -20.18
CA GLU A 240 37.35 12.65 -19.14
C GLU A 240 36.53 13.42 -18.08
N ASP A 241 35.31 13.85 -18.42
CA ASP A 241 34.37 14.51 -17.52
C ASP A 241 33.45 13.53 -16.74
N GLY A 242 33.59 12.21 -16.92
CA GLY A 242 32.82 11.20 -16.21
C GLY A 242 31.40 10.95 -16.73
N PHE A 243 31.05 11.49 -17.90
CA PHE A 243 29.76 11.27 -18.54
C PHE A 243 29.81 10.14 -19.58
N GLU A 244 28.78 9.30 -19.61
CA GLU A 244 28.62 8.20 -20.54
C GLU A 244 28.06 8.70 -21.89
N MET A 245 28.82 8.56 -22.97
CA MET A 245 28.37 8.95 -24.31
C MET A 245 27.44 7.89 -24.91
N VAL A 246 26.15 8.24 -25.08
CA VAL A 246 25.18 7.38 -25.78
C VAL A 246 25.40 7.47 -27.30
N PRO A 247 25.74 6.37 -28.00
CA PRO A 247 25.96 6.41 -29.44
C PRO A 247 24.65 6.71 -30.18
N GLY A 248 24.61 7.85 -30.86
CA GLY A 248 23.47 8.28 -31.68
C GLY A 248 23.16 7.28 -32.79
N ARG A 249 21.94 6.73 -32.79
CA ARG A 249 21.46 5.75 -33.77
C ARG A 249 21.35 6.40 -35.15
N ARG A 250 22.36 6.21 -36.02
CA ARG A 250 22.30 6.61 -37.43
C ARG A 250 21.16 5.86 -38.13
N LYS A 251 20.11 6.59 -38.55
CA LYS A 251 19.08 6.08 -39.46
C LYS A 251 19.74 5.74 -40.81
N ARG A 252 19.53 4.50 -41.27
CA ARG A 252 19.83 4.07 -42.64
C ARG A 252 18.59 4.23 -43.50
#